data_AF-A0A9E4YM51-F1
#
_entry.id   AF-A0A9E4YM51-F1
#
_cell.length_a   1.000
_cell.length_b   1.000
_cell.length_c   1.000
_cell.angle_alpha   90.00
_cell.angle_beta   90.00
_cell.angle_gamma   90.00
#
_symmetry.space_group_name_H-M   'P 1'
#
loop_
_entity.id
_entity.type
_entity.pdbx_description
1 polymer ?
#
loop_
_entity_poly.entity_id
_entity_poly.type
_entity_poly.pdbx_seq_one_letter_code
_entity_poly.pdbx_strand_id
1 'polypeptide(L)'
;NGHENRALWQSIPGGHSPVHSIIIDPADPKHLYLSSSGGGSYVTLDGGERWVMFSHHAKAQTEEARVFISQTAAAVPPGWDPASITDFHHMEMDPKDPNRLWAQAHWGVFRSDDGGRSWEDVTHMKEPQGLPSFHGFPITVTKREPDAAFVVPLEMGTDNLRTVLGQFTVYRTRDAGATWEPLTNGLPGPDDFQSCYRESMDTDGLESEGVYVGTSNGHVYASIDGGDRWERLPGTLPPILSLTCAVN
;
A
#
# COMPACT_ATOMS: atom_id res chain seq x y z
N ASN A 1 -14.68 12.27 -21.47
CA ASN A 1 -14.92 11.16 -20.52
C ASN A 1 -15.90 10.16 -21.13
N GLY A 2 -15.37 9.14 -21.85
CA GLY A 2 -16.17 8.15 -22.60
C GLY A 2 -16.23 6.76 -21.98
N HIS A 3 -15.88 6.62 -20.69
CA HIS A 3 -15.84 5.32 -20.01
C HIS A 3 -17.23 4.67 -19.97
N GLU A 4 -17.30 3.36 -20.26
CA GLU A 4 -18.57 2.61 -20.33
C GLU A 4 -19.36 2.69 -19.02
N ASN A 5 -18.65 2.68 -17.89
CA ASN A 5 -19.26 2.80 -16.58
C ASN A 5 -19.50 4.25 -16.13
N ARG A 6 -19.28 5.30 -16.94
CA ARG A 6 -19.36 6.71 -16.47
C ARG A 6 -20.70 7.08 -15.81
N ALA A 7 -21.80 6.49 -16.27
CA ALA A 7 -23.14 6.75 -15.74
C ALA A 7 -23.33 6.17 -14.33
N LEU A 8 -22.38 5.36 -13.89
CA LEU A 8 -22.38 4.62 -12.63
C LEU A 8 -21.57 5.32 -11.53
N TRP A 9 -20.84 6.38 -11.87
CA TRP A 9 -20.03 7.10 -10.90
C TRP A 9 -20.95 7.94 -10.03
N GLN A 10 -20.89 7.71 -8.72
CA GLN A 10 -21.58 8.53 -7.74
C GLN A 10 -20.55 9.36 -6.98
N SER A 11 -20.91 10.59 -6.64
CA SER A 11 -20.15 11.36 -5.67
C SER A 11 -20.21 10.63 -4.33
N ILE A 12 -19.06 10.28 -3.77
CA ILE A 12 -18.98 9.81 -2.40
C ILE A 12 -19.27 11.02 -1.48
N PRO A 13 -20.23 10.91 -0.54
CA PRO A 13 -20.47 11.97 0.44
C PRO A 13 -19.18 12.23 1.24
N GLY A 14 -18.64 13.45 1.16
CA GLY A 14 -17.39 13.85 1.82
C GLY A 14 -16.30 14.39 0.88
N GLY A 15 -16.46 14.25 -0.43
CA GLY A 15 -15.46 14.68 -1.41
C GLY A 15 -14.91 13.50 -2.22
N HIS A 16 -14.31 13.81 -3.38
CA HIS A 16 -13.84 12.87 -4.39
C HIS A 16 -13.07 11.68 -3.79
N SER A 17 -13.34 10.44 -4.24
CA SER A 17 -12.33 9.36 -4.11
C SER A 17 -11.04 9.86 -4.74
N PRO A 18 -9.95 10.02 -3.98
CA PRO A 18 -8.72 10.50 -4.54
C PRO A 18 -8.20 9.48 -5.55
N VAL A 19 -7.88 9.96 -6.76
CA VAL A 19 -7.02 9.20 -7.66
C VAL A 19 -5.59 9.36 -7.17
N HIS A 20 -4.88 8.25 -7.10
CA HIS A 20 -3.52 8.19 -6.56
C HIS A 20 -2.73 7.04 -7.18
N SER A 21 -1.49 6.83 -6.74
CA SER A 21 -0.58 5.79 -7.23
C SER A 21 -0.54 5.74 -8.76
N ILE A 22 -0.37 6.93 -9.36
CA ILE A 22 -0.22 7.06 -10.82
C ILE A 22 1.20 6.63 -11.15
N ILE A 23 1.31 5.48 -11.83
CA ILE A 23 2.59 4.89 -12.20
C ILE A 23 2.68 4.89 -13.72
N ILE A 24 3.82 5.35 -14.24
CA ILE A 24 4.13 5.34 -15.66
C ILE A 24 5.20 4.26 -15.85
N ASP A 25 4.96 3.30 -16.74
CA ASP A 25 5.97 2.32 -17.10
C ASP A 25 7.18 3.06 -17.73
N PRO A 26 8.40 2.88 -17.20
CA PRO A 26 9.59 3.55 -17.72
C PRO A 26 9.96 3.13 -19.15
N ALA A 27 9.51 1.95 -19.60
CA ALA A 27 9.77 1.43 -20.94
C ALA A 27 8.73 1.90 -21.98
N ASP A 28 7.50 2.20 -21.55
CA ASP A 28 6.43 2.69 -22.43
C ASP A 28 5.53 3.72 -21.72
N PRO A 29 5.63 5.02 -22.03
CA PRO A 29 4.82 6.05 -21.40
C PRO A 29 3.32 5.96 -21.76
N LYS A 30 2.90 5.09 -22.67
CA LYS A 30 1.49 4.77 -22.92
C LYS A 30 0.94 3.69 -21.99
N HIS A 31 1.80 2.99 -21.28
CA HIS A 31 1.45 2.03 -20.26
C HIS A 31 1.43 2.71 -18.89
N LEU A 32 0.24 2.91 -18.32
CA LEU A 32 0.06 3.57 -17.03
C LEU A 32 -0.88 2.78 -16.12
N TYR A 33 -0.64 2.92 -14.83
CA TYR A 33 -1.51 2.43 -13.77
C TYR A 33 -2.02 3.60 -12.94
N LEU A 34 -3.21 3.46 -12.37
CA LEU A 34 -3.70 4.33 -11.30
C LEU A 34 -4.61 3.55 -10.35
N SER A 35 -4.73 4.07 -9.14
CA SER A 35 -5.69 3.60 -8.15
C SER A 35 -6.61 4.74 -7.74
N SER A 36 -7.79 4.36 -7.25
CA SER A 36 -8.74 5.26 -6.62
C SER A 36 -9.12 4.67 -5.28
N SER A 37 -9.20 5.49 -4.23
CA SER A 37 -9.66 5.00 -2.92
C SER A 37 -11.16 4.71 -2.97
N GLY A 38 -11.50 3.45 -3.18
CA GLY A 38 -12.81 3.03 -3.70
C GLY A 38 -12.94 3.32 -5.21
N GLY A 39 -13.67 2.47 -5.93
CA GLY A 39 -13.82 2.57 -7.39
C GLY A 39 -12.88 1.68 -8.19
N GLY A 40 -11.92 1.03 -7.53
CA GLY A 40 -10.96 0.10 -8.12
C GLY A 40 -9.69 0.75 -8.69
N SER A 41 -8.80 -0.11 -9.17
CA SER A 41 -7.54 0.29 -9.80
C SER A 41 -7.56 -0.09 -11.28
N TYR A 42 -6.95 0.74 -12.12
CA TYR A 42 -7.03 0.66 -13.57
C TYR A 42 -5.65 0.72 -14.24
N VAL A 43 -5.54 0.04 -15.38
CA VAL A 43 -4.40 0.10 -16.28
C VAL A 43 -4.84 0.61 -17.66
N THR A 44 -3.98 1.34 -18.33
CA THR A 44 -4.10 1.72 -19.74
C THR A 44 -2.83 1.29 -20.49
N LEU A 45 -2.98 0.89 -21.75
CA LEU A 45 -1.87 0.55 -22.66
C LEU A 45 -1.79 1.52 -23.86
N ASP A 46 -2.63 2.55 -23.88
CA ASP A 46 -2.81 3.47 -25.01
C ASP A 46 -2.70 4.94 -24.60
N GLY A 47 -2.07 5.22 -23.45
CA GLY A 47 -1.88 6.58 -22.96
C GLY A 47 -3.15 7.21 -22.38
N GLY A 48 -4.08 6.37 -21.92
CA GLY A 48 -5.29 6.79 -21.22
C GLY A 48 -6.52 6.96 -22.10
N GLU A 49 -6.49 6.51 -23.36
CA GLU A 49 -7.68 6.47 -24.22
C GLU A 49 -8.68 5.42 -23.71
N ARG A 50 -8.18 4.25 -23.27
CA ARG A 50 -8.94 3.19 -22.62
C ARG A 50 -8.29 2.78 -21.30
N TRP A 51 -9.16 2.55 -20.32
CA TRP A 51 -8.80 2.03 -19.00
C TRP A 51 -9.49 0.70 -18.75
N VAL A 52 -8.77 -0.25 -18.16
CA VAL A 52 -9.26 -1.58 -17.79
C VAL A 52 -9.02 -1.77 -16.30
N MET A 53 -10.05 -2.11 -15.55
CA MET A 53 -9.88 -2.45 -14.13
C MET A 53 -9.02 -3.71 -14.03
N PHE A 54 -8.06 -3.73 -13.11
CA PHE A 54 -7.18 -4.88 -12.89
C PHE A 54 -7.16 -5.35 -11.43
N SER A 55 -7.65 -4.51 -10.50
CA SER A 55 -7.82 -4.90 -9.09
C SER A 55 -8.85 -6.00 -8.88
N HIS A 56 -9.74 -6.28 -9.85
CA HIS A 56 -10.66 -7.41 -9.77
C HIS A 56 -9.95 -8.77 -9.71
N HIS A 57 -8.68 -8.83 -10.11
CA HIS A 57 -7.84 -10.03 -10.05
C HIS A 57 -7.21 -10.25 -8.66
N ALA A 58 -7.21 -9.25 -7.78
CA ALA A 58 -6.68 -9.37 -6.43
C ALA A 58 -7.72 -9.98 -5.48
N LYS A 59 -7.46 -11.21 -5.03
CA LYS A 59 -8.36 -11.97 -4.13
C LYS A 59 -7.66 -12.24 -2.80
N ALA A 60 -8.21 -11.70 -1.72
CA ALA A 60 -7.69 -11.95 -0.38
C ALA A 60 -7.84 -13.43 0.02
N GLN A 61 -6.79 -13.97 0.63
CA GLN A 61 -6.66 -15.35 1.08
C GLN A 61 -6.72 -15.49 2.60
N THR A 62 -6.66 -14.39 3.35
CA THR A 62 -6.83 -14.42 4.81
C THR A 62 -8.31 -14.53 5.16
N GLU A 63 -8.63 -15.20 6.27
CA GLU A 63 -10.04 -15.43 6.65
C GLU A 63 -10.70 -14.10 7.04
N GLU A 64 -9.97 -13.28 7.77
CA GLU A 64 -10.40 -11.99 8.29
C GLU A 64 -10.74 -11.02 7.13
N ALA A 65 -9.89 -10.96 6.10
CA ALA A 65 -10.15 -10.16 4.91
C ALA A 65 -11.35 -10.70 4.12
N ARG A 66 -11.49 -12.02 3.96
CA ARG A 66 -12.66 -12.61 3.27
C ARG A 66 -13.97 -12.27 3.97
N VAL A 67 -14.00 -12.33 5.30
CA VAL A 67 -15.18 -11.93 6.09
C VAL A 67 -15.50 -10.47 5.83
N PHE A 68 -14.51 -9.57 5.92
CA PHE A 68 -14.70 -8.15 5.63
C PHE A 68 -15.21 -7.89 4.21
N ILE A 69 -14.60 -8.51 3.19
CA ILE A 69 -15.01 -8.37 1.79
C ILE A 69 -16.45 -8.87 1.60
N SER A 70 -16.83 -9.98 2.23
CA SER A 70 -18.20 -10.52 2.10
C SER A 70 -19.26 -9.56 2.64
N GLN A 71 -18.96 -8.85 3.74
CA GLN A 71 -19.85 -7.86 4.34
C GLN A 71 -19.97 -6.60 3.49
N THR A 72 -18.86 -6.11 2.94
CA THR A 72 -18.83 -4.90 2.11
C THR A 72 -19.40 -5.14 0.71
N ALA A 73 -19.16 -6.32 0.13
CA ALA A 73 -19.72 -6.70 -1.18
C ALA A 73 -21.25 -6.77 -1.18
N ALA A 74 -21.90 -6.97 -0.02
CA ALA A 74 -23.36 -6.92 0.10
C ALA A 74 -23.95 -5.54 -0.23
N ALA A 75 -23.14 -4.47 -0.16
CA ALA A 75 -23.55 -3.12 -0.55
C ALA A 75 -23.41 -2.87 -2.06
N VAL A 76 -22.78 -3.78 -2.81
CA VAL A 76 -22.61 -3.65 -4.27
C VAL A 76 -23.93 -4.00 -4.97
N PRO A 77 -24.48 -3.12 -5.83
CA PRO A 77 -25.72 -3.40 -6.53
C PRO A 77 -25.61 -4.65 -7.44
N PRO A 78 -26.69 -5.43 -7.61
CA PRO A 78 -26.70 -6.56 -8.52
C PRO A 78 -26.28 -6.17 -9.95
N GLY A 79 -25.44 -6.99 -10.58
CA GLY A 79 -24.94 -6.78 -11.94
C GLY A 79 -23.67 -5.92 -12.04
N TRP A 80 -23.15 -5.44 -10.91
CA TRP A 80 -21.89 -4.72 -10.85
C TRP A 80 -20.75 -5.66 -10.44
N ASP A 81 -19.55 -5.38 -10.93
CA ASP A 81 -18.36 -6.08 -10.47
C ASP A 81 -18.12 -5.73 -8.99
N PRO A 82 -18.09 -6.71 -8.07
CA PRO A 82 -17.73 -6.47 -6.68
C PRO A 82 -16.37 -5.80 -6.51
N ALA A 83 -15.51 -5.87 -7.53
CA ALA A 83 -14.25 -5.16 -7.52
C ALA A 83 -14.37 -3.63 -7.63
N SER A 84 -15.55 -3.10 -7.96
CA SER A 84 -15.79 -1.64 -8.02
C SER A 84 -15.73 -0.95 -6.66
N ILE A 85 -15.80 -1.70 -5.56
CA ILE A 85 -15.56 -1.17 -4.21
C ILE A 85 -14.13 -1.41 -3.74
N THR A 86 -13.24 -1.86 -4.63
CA THR A 86 -11.86 -2.12 -4.27
C THR A 86 -11.05 -0.87 -4.06
N ASP A 87 -10.15 -0.97 -3.09
CA ASP A 87 -9.36 0.13 -2.58
C ASP A 87 -7.95 -0.38 -2.32
N PHE A 88 -7.09 -0.19 -3.33
CA PHE A 88 -5.67 -0.22 -3.10
C PHE A 88 -5.32 1.12 -2.48
N HIS A 89 -4.75 1.14 -1.28
CA HIS A 89 -4.37 2.37 -0.63
C HIS A 89 -3.12 2.97 -1.24
N HIS A 90 -2.16 2.14 -1.64
CA HIS A 90 -0.96 2.60 -2.33
C HIS A 90 -0.38 1.47 -3.18
N MET A 91 0.10 1.82 -4.36
CA MET A 91 0.84 0.92 -5.24
C MET A 91 2.21 1.48 -5.57
N GLU A 92 3.17 0.58 -5.72
CA GLU A 92 4.49 0.87 -6.27
C GLU A 92 4.88 -0.17 -7.32
N MET A 93 5.66 0.28 -8.30
CA MET A 93 6.30 -0.57 -9.29
C MET A 93 7.75 -0.77 -8.87
N ASP A 94 8.24 -2.01 -8.98
CA ASP A 94 9.65 -2.29 -8.75
C ASP A 94 10.49 -1.54 -9.80
N PRO A 95 11.43 -0.66 -9.38
CA PRO A 95 12.26 0.10 -10.32
C PRO A 95 13.20 -0.78 -11.15
N LYS A 96 13.41 -2.04 -10.77
CA LYS A 96 14.26 -3.02 -11.46
C LYS A 96 13.48 -3.99 -12.35
N ASP A 97 12.19 -4.17 -12.09
CA ASP A 97 11.30 -5.01 -12.90
C ASP A 97 9.91 -4.35 -13.02
N PRO A 98 9.63 -3.64 -14.12
CA PRO A 98 8.32 -3.01 -14.34
C PRO A 98 7.12 -3.98 -14.38
N ASN A 99 7.33 -5.29 -14.50
CA ASN A 99 6.23 -6.27 -14.36
C ASN A 99 5.87 -6.53 -12.90
N ARG A 100 6.77 -6.20 -11.96
CA ARG A 100 6.55 -6.40 -10.53
C ARG A 100 5.86 -5.18 -9.93
N LEU A 101 4.64 -5.39 -9.47
CA LEU A 101 3.84 -4.38 -8.79
C LEU A 101 3.54 -4.84 -7.37
N TRP A 102 3.53 -3.89 -6.44
CA TRP A 102 3.15 -4.09 -5.05
C TRP A 102 1.98 -3.19 -4.72
N ALA A 103 1.05 -3.67 -3.90
CA ALA A 103 -0.09 -2.90 -3.44
C ALA A 103 -0.39 -3.18 -1.98
N GLN A 104 -0.35 -2.16 -1.13
CA GLN A 104 -1.10 -2.18 0.13
C GLN A 104 -2.55 -1.86 -0.21
N ALA A 105 -3.46 -2.78 0.09
CA ALA A 105 -4.90 -2.63 -0.08
C ALA A 105 -5.62 -2.52 1.26
N HIS A 106 -6.89 -2.14 1.20
CA HIS A 106 -7.76 -2.09 2.36
C HIS A 106 -7.95 -3.46 3.04
N TRP A 107 -7.67 -4.56 2.34
CA TRP A 107 -7.90 -5.94 2.78
C TRP A 107 -6.73 -6.89 2.53
N GLY A 108 -5.51 -6.38 2.36
CA GLY A 108 -4.32 -7.21 2.21
C GLY A 108 -3.16 -6.46 1.58
N VAL A 109 -2.03 -7.15 1.51
CA VAL A 109 -0.87 -6.75 0.72
C VAL A 109 -0.77 -7.69 -0.46
N PHE A 110 -0.68 -7.13 -1.67
CA PHE A 110 -0.66 -7.90 -2.92
C PHE A 110 0.61 -7.64 -3.70
N ARG A 111 1.08 -8.68 -4.39
CA ARG A 111 2.18 -8.62 -5.35
C ARG A 111 1.70 -9.14 -6.70
N SER A 112 2.12 -8.50 -7.79
CA SER A 112 1.98 -9.02 -9.14
C SER A 112 3.36 -9.15 -9.75
N ASP A 113 3.58 -10.19 -10.56
CA ASP A 113 4.83 -10.41 -11.32
C ASP A 113 4.59 -10.34 -12.84
N ASP A 114 3.39 -9.94 -13.27
CA ASP A 114 2.96 -9.95 -14.68
C ASP A 114 2.28 -8.64 -15.11
N GLY A 115 2.65 -7.54 -14.46
CA GLY A 115 2.14 -6.20 -14.75
C GLY A 115 0.68 -6.01 -14.35
N GLY A 116 0.24 -6.71 -13.29
CA GLY A 116 -1.10 -6.59 -12.72
C GLY A 116 -2.17 -7.47 -13.37
N ARG A 117 -1.79 -8.41 -14.25
CA ARG A 117 -2.74 -9.36 -14.87
C ARG A 117 -3.20 -10.42 -13.86
N SER A 118 -2.34 -10.77 -12.91
CA SER A 118 -2.65 -11.58 -11.75
C SER A 118 -1.97 -11.01 -10.50
N TRP A 119 -2.55 -11.35 -9.34
CA TRP A 119 -2.08 -10.88 -8.04
C TRP A 119 -2.01 -12.03 -7.05
N GLU A 120 -0.90 -12.12 -6.35
CA GLU A 120 -0.69 -12.96 -5.18
C GLU A 120 -0.99 -12.15 -3.91
N ASP A 121 -1.78 -12.72 -2.99
CA ASP A 121 -1.96 -12.17 -1.65
C ASP A 121 -0.77 -12.62 -0.78
N VAL A 122 0.09 -11.66 -0.45
CA VAL A 122 1.31 -11.88 0.34
C VAL A 122 1.13 -11.43 1.80
N THR A 123 -0.10 -11.20 2.26
CA THR A 123 -0.37 -10.72 3.63
C THR A 123 0.08 -11.74 4.69
N HIS A 124 -0.15 -13.03 4.41
CA HIS A 124 0.08 -14.17 5.32
C HIS A 124 -0.22 -13.85 6.80
N MET A 125 -1.48 -13.95 7.26
CA MET A 125 -1.86 -13.59 8.64
C MET A 125 -1.49 -14.66 9.70
N LYS A 126 -0.23 -15.11 9.77
CA LYS A 126 0.22 -16.14 10.72
C LYS A 126 1.60 -15.87 11.30
N GLU A 127 1.66 -15.80 12.62
CA GLU A 127 2.91 -15.83 13.38
C GLU A 127 3.71 -17.11 13.10
N PRO A 128 5.06 -17.05 13.04
CA PRO A 128 5.90 -15.87 13.27
C PRO A 128 6.31 -15.11 11.99
N GLN A 129 5.75 -15.46 10.83
CA GLN A 129 6.29 -15.06 9.51
C GLN A 129 5.31 -14.21 8.69
N GLY A 130 4.35 -13.59 9.37
CA GLY A 130 3.17 -12.99 8.76
C GLY A 130 2.91 -11.58 9.23
N LEU A 131 2.04 -10.86 8.52
CA LEU A 131 1.56 -9.58 9.01
C LEU A 131 0.55 -9.78 10.16
N PRO A 132 0.54 -8.88 11.15
CA PRO A 132 -0.40 -8.96 12.28
C PRO A 132 -1.77 -8.35 11.93
N SER A 133 -1.88 -7.71 10.76
CA SER A 133 -3.12 -7.17 10.19
C SER A 133 -3.04 -7.18 8.67
N PHE A 134 -4.18 -7.37 8.01
CA PHE A 134 -4.29 -7.25 6.54
C PHE A 134 -4.39 -5.80 6.08
N HIS A 135 -4.63 -4.86 7.00
CA HIS A 135 -4.90 -3.46 6.70
C HIS A 135 -3.68 -2.60 7.05
N GLY A 136 -3.50 -1.50 6.33
CA GLY A 136 -2.39 -0.56 6.43
C GLY A 136 -2.51 0.46 5.30
N PHE A 137 -1.70 1.51 5.26
CA PHE A 137 -1.76 2.52 4.18
C PHE A 137 -0.53 2.55 3.27
N PRO A 138 0.69 2.79 3.78
CA PRO A 138 1.86 2.87 2.92
C PRO A 138 2.36 1.47 2.55
N ILE A 139 2.94 1.39 1.36
CA ILE A 139 3.91 0.38 0.99
C ILE A 139 5.07 1.11 0.33
N THR A 140 6.31 0.68 0.55
CA THR A 140 7.42 1.16 -0.29
C THR A 140 8.29 -0.01 -0.69
N VAL A 141 8.76 -0.01 -1.93
CA VAL A 141 9.73 -0.98 -2.44
C VAL A 141 11.13 -0.39 -2.36
N THR A 142 12.11 -1.23 -2.05
CA THR A 142 13.52 -0.81 -2.12
C THR A 142 13.92 -0.55 -3.56
N LYS A 143 14.83 0.41 -3.73
CA LYS A 143 15.44 0.72 -5.03
C LYS A 143 16.66 -0.18 -5.31
N ARG A 144 17.05 -1.07 -4.37
CA ARG A 144 18.24 -1.92 -4.44
C ARG A 144 18.01 -3.41 -4.29
N GLU A 145 17.41 -3.89 -3.21
CA GLU A 145 17.25 -5.33 -2.99
C GLU A 145 16.02 -5.80 -3.78
N PRO A 146 16.13 -6.63 -4.83
CA PRO A 146 14.92 -7.17 -5.45
C PRO A 146 14.11 -7.90 -4.37
N ASP A 147 12.79 -7.91 -4.52
CA ASP A 147 11.88 -8.65 -3.64
C ASP A 147 11.71 -8.12 -2.21
N ALA A 148 12.28 -6.96 -1.88
CA ALA A 148 12.05 -6.31 -0.60
C ALA A 148 10.97 -5.21 -0.66
N ALA A 149 10.14 -5.18 0.38
CA ALA A 149 9.13 -4.15 0.55
C ALA A 149 8.89 -3.88 2.04
N PHE A 150 8.41 -2.69 2.34
CA PHE A 150 8.07 -2.25 3.69
C PHE A 150 6.59 -1.86 3.75
N VAL A 151 5.93 -2.15 4.87
CA VAL A 151 4.56 -1.75 5.15
C VAL A 151 4.42 -1.33 6.62
N VAL A 152 3.32 -0.65 6.93
CA VAL A 152 2.94 -0.34 8.31
C VAL A 152 1.51 -0.82 8.56
N PRO A 153 1.34 -1.99 9.18
CA PRO A 153 0.03 -2.56 9.46
C PRO A 153 -0.76 -1.72 10.49
N LEU A 154 -2.06 -1.61 10.28
CA LEU A 154 -3.04 -0.99 11.17
C LEU A 154 -4.20 -1.96 11.43
N GLU A 155 -4.76 -1.91 12.62
CA GLU A 155 -5.97 -2.66 12.96
C GLU A 155 -7.20 -1.82 12.62
N MET A 156 -8.19 -2.44 11.97
CA MET A 156 -9.50 -1.83 11.77
C MET A 156 -10.40 -2.10 12.97
N GLY A 157 -10.55 -1.11 13.84
CA GLY A 157 -11.58 -1.11 14.86
C GLY A 157 -12.96 -0.78 14.29
N THR A 158 -14.00 -0.99 15.09
CA THR A 158 -15.39 -0.64 14.75
C THR A 158 -15.65 0.86 14.69
N ASP A 159 -14.79 1.66 15.32
CA ASP A 159 -14.91 3.11 15.52
C ASP A 159 -13.69 3.90 15.01
N ASN A 160 -12.52 3.25 14.87
CA ASN A 160 -11.31 3.91 14.37
C ASN A 160 -10.24 2.91 13.89
N LEU A 161 -9.26 3.40 13.14
CA LEU A 161 -8.02 2.68 12.83
C LEU A 161 -7.02 2.82 13.97
N ARG A 162 -6.31 1.74 14.29
CA ARG A 162 -5.41 1.67 15.45
C ARG A 162 -4.07 1.05 15.08
N THR A 163 -3.04 1.41 15.83
CA THR A 163 -1.75 0.72 15.79
C THR A 163 -1.91 -0.72 16.25
N VAL A 164 -1.41 -1.66 15.47
CA VAL A 164 -1.49 -3.09 15.78
C VAL A 164 -0.59 -3.40 16.98
N LEU A 165 -1.06 -4.27 17.89
CA LEU A 165 -0.32 -4.72 19.09
C LEU A 165 0.15 -3.58 20.03
N GLY A 166 -0.39 -2.37 19.91
CA GLY A 166 -0.05 -1.23 20.76
C GLY A 166 1.36 -0.69 20.57
N GLN A 167 2.00 -0.96 19.42
CA GLN A 167 3.34 -0.45 19.11
C GLN A 167 3.48 -0.10 17.63
N PHE A 168 3.94 1.12 17.35
CA PHE A 168 4.28 1.53 15.98
C PHE A 168 5.41 0.67 15.43
N THR A 169 5.11 -0.11 14.39
CA THR A 169 6.02 -1.12 13.85
C THR A 169 6.01 -1.05 12.33
N VAL A 170 7.20 -0.93 11.74
CA VAL A 170 7.39 -1.14 10.30
C VAL A 170 7.61 -2.64 10.08
N TYR A 171 6.99 -3.23 9.08
CA TYR A 171 7.25 -4.61 8.67
C TYR A 171 8.02 -4.63 7.37
N ARG A 172 8.96 -5.56 7.24
CA ARG A 172 9.76 -5.77 6.04
C ARG A 172 9.57 -7.19 5.51
N THR A 173 9.58 -7.32 4.19
CA THR A 173 9.89 -8.58 3.50
C THR A 173 11.18 -8.41 2.71
N ARG A 174 11.90 -9.52 2.49
CA ARG A 174 13.07 -9.64 1.61
C ARG A 174 12.97 -10.86 0.67
N ASP A 175 11.80 -11.49 0.63
CA ASP A 175 11.55 -12.75 -0.07
C ASP A 175 10.23 -12.70 -0.85
N ALA A 176 9.96 -11.52 -1.43
CA ALA A 176 8.79 -11.23 -2.25
C ALA A 176 7.48 -11.34 -1.47
N GLY A 177 7.52 -11.16 -0.15
CA GLY A 177 6.34 -11.23 0.71
C GLY A 177 6.01 -12.64 1.17
N ALA A 178 6.87 -13.63 0.93
CA ALA A 178 6.68 -14.98 1.48
C ALA A 178 6.77 -14.97 3.02
N THR A 179 7.61 -14.10 3.58
CA THR A 179 7.67 -13.82 5.01
C THR A 179 7.76 -12.32 5.30
N TRP A 180 7.20 -11.93 6.45
CA TRP A 180 7.29 -10.57 6.98
C TRP A 180 7.92 -10.58 8.37
N GLU A 181 8.84 -9.65 8.61
CA GLU A 181 9.49 -9.46 9.90
C GLU A 181 9.17 -8.08 10.51
N PRO A 182 8.91 -8.00 11.83
CA PRO A 182 8.69 -6.74 12.51
C PRO A 182 10.01 -6.01 12.78
N LEU A 183 10.04 -4.71 12.47
CA LEU A 183 11.17 -3.82 12.72
C LEU A 183 10.79 -2.83 13.82
N THR A 184 11.36 -3.00 15.02
CA THR A 184 11.05 -2.18 16.20
C THR A 184 12.26 -1.51 16.83
N ASN A 185 13.47 -1.91 16.43
CA ASN A 185 14.71 -1.42 17.03
C ASN A 185 14.91 0.08 16.77
N GLY A 186 14.74 0.91 17.81
CA GLY A 186 14.87 2.36 17.73
C GLY A 186 13.58 3.11 17.35
N LEU A 187 12.51 2.39 17.01
CA LEU A 187 11.16 2.94 16.98
C LEU A 187 10.59 3.06 18.41
N PRO A 188 9.52 3.83 18.62
CA PRO A 188 8.87 3.91 19.91
C PRO A 188 8.45 2.53 20.43
N GLY A 189 8.59 2.35 21.74
CA GLY A 189 8.21 1.12 22.41
C GLY A 189 6.69 0.92 22.44
N PRO A 190 6.21 -0.07 23.22
CA PRO A 190 4.80 -0.25 23.50
C PRO A 190 4.13 1.02 24.03
N ASP A 191 2.80 1.07 23.89
CA ASP A 191 1.93 2.21 24.24
C ASP A 191 2.12 3.45 23.35
N ASP A 192 2.63 3.24 22.13
CA ASP A 192 2.65 4.25 21.07
C ASP A 192 1.63 3.91 19.99
N PHE A 193 0.63 4.79 19.84
CA PHE A 193 -0.54 4.59 18.98
C PHE A 193 -0.53 5.48 17.73
N GLN A 194 0.66 5.89 17.26
CA GLN A 194 0.75 6.67 16.03
C GLN A 194 0.56 5.79 14.79
N SER A 195 0.19 6.44 13.70
CA SER A 195 -0.02 5.83 12.39
C SER A 195 0.75 6.60 11.32
N CYS A 196 0.61 6.18 10.06
CA CYS A 196 1.22 6.81 8.90
C CYS A 196 0.20 6.89 7.76
N TYR A 197 0.36 7.88 6.88
CA TYR A 197 -0.49 8.04 5.70
C TYR A 197 0.11 7.30 4.50
N ARG A 198 -0.70 7.13 3.45
CA ARG A 198 -0.35 6.33 2.26
C ARG A 198 0.96 6.72 1.57
N GLU A 199 1.29 8.02 1.52
CA GLU A 199 2.51 8.52 0.87
C GLU A 199 3.63 8.86 1.86
N SER A 200 3.52 8.46 3.13
CA SER A 200 4.44 8.93 4.18
C SER A 200 5.63 8.01 4.42
N MET A 201 6.01 7.19 3.44
CA MET A 201 7.17 6.29 3.51
C MET A 201 7.86 6.24 2.15
N ASP A 202 9.20 6.26 2.14
CA ASP A 202 10.02 6.13 0.92
C ASP A 202 11.40 5.56 1.26
N THR A 203 12.09 5.06 0.24
CA THR A 203 13.47 4.56 0.30
C THR A 203 14.41 5.47 -0.50
N ASP A 204 15.70 5.55 -0.19
CA ASP A 204 16.62 6.49 -0.87
C ASP A 204 17.45 5.88 -2.02
N GLY A 205 17.52 4.56 -2.12
CA GLY A 205 18.34 3.86 -3.08
C GLY A 205 19.85 4.04 -2.88
N LEU A 206 20.34 4.42 -1.70
CA LEU A 206 21.78 4.49 -1.37
C LEU A 206 22.36 3.12 -0.99
N GLU A 207 23.69 2.98 -1.03
CA GLU A 207 24.39 1.68 -0.91
C GLU A 207 23.96 0.87 0.31
N SER A 208 23.80 1.55 1.44
CA SER A 208 22.98 1.07 2.55
C SER A 208 21.61 1.73 2.39
N GLU A 209 20.61 0.94 1.99
CA GLU A 209 19.28 1.44 1.66
C GLU A 209 18.70 2.19 2.87
N GLY A 210 18.48 3.49 2.70
CA GLY A 210 17.79 4.30 3.68
C GLY A 210 16.29 4.08 3.57
N VAL A 211 15.61 3.93 4.69
CA VAL A 211 14.15 3.79 4.78
C VAL A 211 13.63 4.87 5.72
N TYR A 212 12.63 5.62 5.27
CA TYR A 212 12.13 6.80 5.97
C TYR A 212 10.62 6.70 6.13
N VAL A 213 10.12 6.94 7.33
CA VAL A 213 8.68 6.95 7.62
C VAL A 213 8.28 8.19 8.41
N GLY A 214 7.32 8.94 7.87
CA GLY A 214 6.65 10.04 8.52
C GLY A 214 5.36 9.58 9.18
N THR A 215 5.08 10.10 10.38
CA THR A 215 3.93 9.70 11.18
C THR A 215 2.85 10.79 11.26
N SER A 216 1.64 10.37 11.61
CA SER A 216 0.47 11.23 11.76
C SER A 216 0.58 12.23 12.92
N ASN A 217 1.52 12.03 13.85
CA ASN A 217 1.82 12.98 14.93
C ASN A 217 3.05 13.87 14.64
N GLY A 218 3.60 13.82 13.43
CA GLY A 218 4.63 14.76 12.99
C GLY A 218 6.07 14.35 13.24
N HIS A 219 6.34 13.06 13.47
CA HIS A 219 7.71 12.55 13.61
C HIS A 219 8.17 11.89 12.32
N VAL A 220 9.47 12.04 12.02
CA VAL A 220 10.14 11.27 10.97
C VAL A 220 11.11 10.30 11.63
N TYR A 221 11.01 9.03 11.26
CA TYR A 221 11.98 8.01 11.61
C TYR A 221 12.77 7.63 10.36
N ALA A 222 14.06 7.44 10.52
CA ALA A 222 14.98 7.04 9.46
C ALA A 222 15.77 5.82 9.90
N SER A 223 15.92 4.87 9.00
CA SER A 223 16.94 3.82 9.05
C SER A 223 17.91 4.04 7.90
N ILE A 224 19.18 3.76 8.13
CA ILE A 224 20.26 3.82 7.12
C ILE A 224 20.90 2.44 6.89
N ASP A 225 20.21 1.38 7.31
CA ASP A 225 20.65 -0.01 7.28
C ASP A 225 19.52 -0.95 6.87
N GLY A 226 18.66 -0.51 5.94
CA GLY A 226 17.58 -1.32 5.38
C GLY A 226 16.44 -1.63 6.36
N GLY A 227 16.31 -0.85 7.44
CA GLY A 227 15.28 -1.01 8.47
C GLY A 227 15.71 -1.73 9.74
N ASP A 228 16.98 -2.16 9.85
CA ASP A 228 17.47 -2.92 11.01
C ASP A 228 17.59 -2.06 12.29
N ARG A 229 17.89 -0.77 12.14
CA ARG A 229 17.87 0.21 13.24
C ARG A 229 17.28 1.54 12.78
N TRP A 230 16.41 2.08 13.61
CA TRP A 230 15.73 3.36 13.38
C TRP A 230 16.24 4.44 14.32
N GLU A 231 16.25 5.67 13.84
CA GLU A 231 16.48 6.87 14.62
C GLU A 231 15.38 7.89 14.30
N ARG A 232 14.84 8.53 15.34
CA ARG A 232 13.92 9.65 15.16
C ARG A 232 14.73 10.89 14.77
N LEU A 233 14.40 11.50 13.63
CA LEU A 233 14.98 12.77 13.23
C LEU A 233 14.51 13.90 14.17
N PRO A 234 15.35 14.91 14.43
CA PRO A 234 15.03 15.98 15.37
C PRO A 234 13.85 16.82 14.89
N GLY A 235 13.01 17.21 15.85
CA GLY A 235 11.85 18.07 15.63
C GLY A 235 10.50 17.33 15.70
N THR A 236 9.45 18.13 15.56
CA THR A 236 8.07 17.68 15.42
C THR A 236 7.39 18.62 14.44
N LEU A 237 6.69 18.06 13.46
CA LEU A 237 5.95 18.75 12.42
C LEU A 237 4.44 18.64 12.68
N PRO A 238 3.59 19.29 11.88
CA PRO A 238 2.21 18.85 11.71
C PRO A 238 2.14 17.41 11.15
N PRO A 239 0.94 16.79 11.10
CA PRO A 239 0.77 15.46 10.52
C PRO A 239 1.43 15.34 9.14
N ILE A 240 2.27 14.32 8.95
CA ILE A 240 3.05 14.13 7.72
C ILE A 240 2.24 13.34 6.71
N LEU A 241 1.68 14.03 5.72
CA LEU A 241 0.83 13.41 4.70
C LEU A 241 1.63 12.65 3.63
N SER A 242 2.85 13.14 3.34
CA SER A 242 3.73 12.55 2.34
C SER A 242 5.20 12.82 2.70
N LEU A 243 6.07 11.89 2.33
CA LEU A 243 7.52 11.96 2.41
C LEU A 243 8.10 11.38 1.12
N THR A 244 9.12 12.04 0.57
CA THR A 244 9.86 11.55 -0.59
C THR A 244 11.35 11.84 -0.40
N CYS A 245 12.17 10.84 -0.69
CA CYS A 245 13.62 10.95 -0.70
C CYS A 245 14.10 11.55 -2.02
N ALA A 246 15.07 12.44 -1.91
CA ALA A 246 15.79 13.01 -3.05
C ALA A 246 17.28 12.84 -2.81
N VAL A 247 17.92 12.00 -3.63
CA VAL A 247 19.36 11.78 -3.65
C VAL A 247 19.95 12.49 -4.86
N ASN A 248 21.04 13.23 -4.63
CA ASN A 248 21.77 13.99 -5.66
C ASN A 248 22.93 13.19 -6.24
#